data_AF-A0A2S1XET8-F1
#
_entry.id   AF-A0A2S1XET8-F1
#
_cell.length_a   1.000
_cell.length_b   1.000
_cell.length_c   1.000
_cell.angle_alpha   90.00
_cell.angle_beta   90.00
_cell.angle_gamma   90.00
#
_symmetry.space_group_name_H-M   'P 1'
#
loop_
_entity.id
_entity.type
_entity.pdbx_description
1 polymer ?
#
loop_
_entity_poly.entity_id
_entity_poly.type
_entity_poly.pdbx_seq_one_letter_code
_entity_poly.pdbx_strand_id
1 'polypeptide(L)'
;MTAVALLGLGGCAGAPVAMTAASFAVDGLLYVGTSKSSTDHMLSAMLQQDCATLRVLSQGYVCKPVIVPVVRSAESVPVPLPEPEPSPSPAPPPPAPLPVTAEVEIAALPPMPRPVERRFLVVAGSFSKRGQAEAQRARLGHPEADIVTADVQGRRIHRLVLPPEDRPTALRRLAEIRAAGVGDAWLLTWKGRTVVADLPGDAPYPSLPDQM
;
A
#
# COMPACT_ATOMS: atom_id res chain seq x y z
N MET A 1 -28.40 45.17 35.80
CA MET A 1 -27.10 44.57 35.40
C MET A 1 -27.40 43.30 34.63
N THR A 2 -27.44 43.40 33.30
CA THR A 2 -27.66 42.28 32.38
C THR A 2 -26.32 41.63 32.06
N ALA A 3 -26.13 40.37 32.48
CA ALA A 3 -24.98 39.56 32.09
C ALA A 3 -25.38 38.67 30.90
N VAL A 4 -24.81 38.98 29.73
CA VAL A 4 -24.76 38.10 28.56
C VAL A 4 -23.32 37.61 28.47
N ALA A 5 -23.10 36.30 28.48
CA ALA A 5 -22.00 35.67 27.73
C ALA A 5 -22.19 34.15 27.68
N LEU A 6 -22.72 33.69 26.55
CA LEU A 6 -22.66 32.33 26.05
C LEU A 6 -21.19 31.89 25.91
N LEU A 7 -20.77 30.77 26.51
CA LEU A 7 -19.56 30.02 26.10
C LEU A 7 -19.69 28.57 26.58
N GLY A 8 -20.17 27.69 25.70
CA GLY A 8 -20.35 26.27 26.00
C GLY A 8 -20.66 25.41 24.77
N LEU A 9 -20.09 25.75 23.62
CA LEU A 9 -20.13 24.94 22.40
C LEU A 9 -18.68 24.74 21.92
N GLY A 10 -17.98 23.76 22.50
CA GLY A 10 -16.64 23.35 22.11
C GLY A 10 -16.27 22.02 22.74
N GLY A 11 -16.05 20.99 21.92
CA GLY A 11 -15.76 19.62 22.36
C GLY A 11 -14.56 19.52 23.30
N CYS A 12 -14.59 18.53 24.21
CA CYS A 12 -13.50 18.07 25.09
C CYS A 12 -12.64 19.13 25.83
N ALA A 13 -13.04 20.39 25.88
CA ALA A 13 -12.30 21.46 26.56
C ALA A 13 -12.58 21.54 28.08
N GLY A 14 -13.16 20.49 28.67
CA GLY A 14 -13.48 20.40 30.10
C GLY A 14 -12.60 19.44 30.89
N ALA A 15 -11.74 18.65 30.23
CA ALA A 15 -10.73 17.87 30.94
C ALA A 15 -9.62 18.82 31.42
N PRO A 16 -9.09 18.66 32.65
CA PRO A 16 -7.98 19.49 33.10
C PRO A 16 -6.84 19.36 32.09
N VAL A 17 -6.43 20.48 31.49
CA VAL A 17 -5.34 20.55 30.50
C VAL A 17 -4.08 19.83 31.02
N ALA A 18 -3.87 19.84 32.34
CA ALA A 18 -2.79 19.12 33.02
C ALA A 18 -2.86 17.59 32.88
N MET A 19 -4.06 16.99 32.92
CA MET A 19 -4.22 15.54 32.75
C MET A 19 -3.96 15.12 31.30
N THR A 20 -4.42 15.91 30.34
CA THR A 20 -4.19 15.65 28.91
C THR A 20 -2.70 15.79 28.56
N ALA A 21 -2.03 16.82 29.08
CA ALA A 21 -0.59 17.01 28.88
C ALA A 21 0.24 15.87 29.51
N ALA A 22 -0.15 15.37 30.69
CA ALA A 22 0.52 14.24 31.33
C ALA A 22 0.39 12.94 30.51
N SER A 23 -0.77 12.66 29.92
CA SER A 23 -0.95 11.50 29.03
C SER A 23 -0.04 11.59 27.80
N PHE A 24 0.03 12.75 27.14
CA PHE A 24 0.95 12.95 26.01
C PHE A 24 2.43 12.90 26.42
N ALA A 25 2.79 13.31 27.65
CA ALA A 25 4.16 13.24 28.15
C ALA A 25 4.60 11.81 28.44
N VAL A 26 3.72 10.98 29.00
CA VAL A 26 3.98 9.54 29.22
C VAL A 26 4.08 8.79 27.89
N ASP A 27 3.16 9.07 26.96
CA ASP A 27 3.23 8.51 25.60
C ASP A 27 4.48 8.98 24.84
N GLY A 28 4.90 10.23 25.05
CA GLY A 28 6.12 10.80 24.49
C GLY A 28 7.40 10.18 25.06
N LEU A 29 7.46 9.92 26.37
CA LEU A 29 8.62 9.29 27.01
C LEU A 29 8.81 7.83 26.56
N LEU A 30 7.71 7.09 26.40
CA LEU A 30 7.72 5.72 25.87
C LEU A 30 8.08 5.68 24.37
N TYR A 31 7.69 6.71 23.62
CA TYR A 31 8.04 6.84 22.20
C TYR A 31 9.54 7.04 21.95
N VAL A 32 10.25 7.78 22.82
CA VAL A 32 11.69 8.04 22.64
C VAL A 32 12.55 6.78 22.84
N GLY A 33 12.07 5.79 23.60
CA GLY A 33 12.81 4.55 23.87
C GLY A 33 12.61 3.44 22.85
N THR A 34 11.39 3.28 22.30
CA THR A 34 11.04 2.13 21.44
C THR A 34 10.53 2.54 20.06
N SER A 35 10.37 3.85 19.80
CA SER A 35 9.69 4.41 18.63
C SER A 35 8.25 3.92 18.43
N LYS A 36 7.61 3.38 19.49
CA LYS A 36 6.27 2.78 19.46
C LYS A 36 5.46 3.20 20.69
N SER A 37 4.27 3.71 20.45
CA SER A 37 3.27 3.94 21.51
C SER A 37 2.65 2.62 21.99
N SER A 38 1.97 2.64 23.14
CA SER A 38 1.15 1.52 23.63
C SER A 38 0.08 1.10 22.61
N THR A 39 -0.50 2.08 21.91
CA THR A 39 -1.42 1.88 20.78
C THR A 39 -0.77 1.13 19.62
N ASP A 40 0.49 1.40 19.31
CA ASP A 40 1.23 0.72 18.24
C ASP A 40 1.52 -0.74 18.59
N HIS A 41 1.75 -1.04 19.86
CA HIS A 41 1.87 -2.43 20.33
C HIS A 41 0.57 -3.21 20.20
N MET A 42 -0.56 -2.62 20.61
CA MET A 42 -1.87 -3.25 20.46
C MET A 42 -2.24 -3.45 18.98
N LEU A 43 -1.99 -2.45 18.15
CA LEU A 43 -2.26 -2.52 16.71
C LEU A 43 -1.38 -3.58 16.02
N SER A 44 -0.11 -3.68 16.43
CA SER A 44 0.80 -4.69 15.91
C SER A 44 0.37 -6.11 16.30
N ALA A 45 -0.17 -6.29 17.51
CA ALA A 45 -0.69 -7.57 17.96
C ALA A 45 -1.98 -7.97 17.22
N MET A 46 -2.92 -7.04 17.03
CA MET A 46 -4.17 -7.29 16.32
C MET A 46 -3.97 -7.64 14.83
N LEU A 47 -3.03 -6.95 14.18
CA LEU A 47 -2.75 -7.15 12.76
C LEU A 47 -1.64 -8.16 12.50
N GLN A 48 -1.02 -8.71 13.56
CA GLN A 48 0.18 -9.56 13.50
C GLN A 48 1.27 -9.01 12.58
N GLN A 49 1.45 -7.68 12.57
CA GLN A 49 2.37 -6.97 11.69
C GLN A 49 3.05 -5.83 12.45
N ASP A 50 4.26 -5.43 12.05
CA ASP A 50 4.97 -4.33 12.70
C ASP A 50 4.33 -2.98 12.33
N CYS A 51 3.44 -2.49 13.19
CA CYS A 51 2.71 -1.24 13.03
C CYS A 51 3.27 -0.13 13.91
N ALA A 52 3.37 1.06 13.34
CA ALA A 52 3.72 2.30 14.03
C ALA A 52 2.98 3.47 13.35
N THR A 53 2.05 4.08 14.07
CA THR A 53 1.19 5.17 13.56
C THR A 53 2.00 6.36 13.07
N LEU A 54 3.08 6.74 13.78
CA LEU A 54 3.96 7.84 13.35
C LEU A 54 4.79 7.54 12.10
N ARG A 55 4.88 6.27 11.68
CA ARG A 55 5.50 5.88 10.41
C ARG A 55 4.70 6.38 9.20
N VAL A 56 3.44 6.79 9.37
CA VAL A 56 2.67 7.48 8.33
C VAL A 56 3.31 8.80 7.91
N LEU A 57 3.97 9.51 8.84
CA LEU A 57 4.59 10.80 8.58
C LEU A 57 5.93 10.65 7.86
N SER A 58 6.69 9.58 8.16
CA SER A 58 8.02 9.37 7.58
C SER A 58 8.03 8.44 6.36
N GLN A 59 7.22 7.38 6.35
CA GLN A 59 7.26 6.32 5.33
C GLN A 59 5.91 6.09 4.62
N GLY A 60 4.85 6.77 5.02
CA GLY A 60 3.56 6.76 4.33
C GLY A 60 2.73 5.48 4.50
N TYR A 61 3.07 4.64 5.48
CA TYR A 61 2.29 3.46 5.86
C TYR A 61 2.33 3.26 7.38
N VAL A 62 1.23 2.75 7.95
CA VAL A 62 1.13 2.47 9.39
C VAL A 62 1.80 1.14 9.72
N CYS A 63 1.53 0.09 8.95
CA CYS A 63 2.11 -1.24 9.15
C CYS A 63 3.12 -1.57 8.04
N LYS A 64 4.25 -2.18 8.41
CA LYS A 64 5.22 -2.66 7.41
C LYS A 64 4.52 -3.63 6.47
N PRO A 65 4.67 -3.44 5.14
CA PRO A 65 4.11 -4.38 4.19
C PRO A 65 4.81 -5.73 4.35
N VAL A 66 4.07 -6.76 4.72
CA VAL A 66 4.56 -8.13 4.66
C VAL A 66 4.64 -8.51 3.19
N ILE A 67 5.87 -8.59 2.67
CA ILE A 67 6.12 -9.20 1.38
C ILE A 67 6.02 -10.71 1.62
N VAL A 68 4.83 -11.26 1.40
CA VAL A 68 4.69 -12.71 1.25
C VAL A 68 5.35 -13.09 -0.08
N PRO A 69 6.46 -13.86 -0.09
CA PRO A 69 6.93 -14.44 -1.34
C PRO A 69 5.80 -15.34 -1.83
N VAL A 70 5.24 -14.99 -3.00
CA VAL A 70 4.42 -15.93 -3.75
C VAL A 70 5.36 -17.05 -4.17
N VAL A 71 5.42 -18.10 -3.35
CA VAL A 71 5.91 -19.38 -3.80
C VAL A 71 4.89 -19.80 -4.85
N ARG A 72 5.22 -19.59 -6.12
CA ARG A 72 4.53 -20.31 -7.18
C ARG A 72 4.71 -21.77 -6.81
N SER A 73 3.62 -22.45 -6.50
CA SER A 73 3.61 -23.90 -6.36
C SER A 73 4.10 -24.42 -7.69
N ALA A 74 5.40 -24.70 -7.79
CA ALA A 74 5.92 -25.47 -8.88
C ALA A 74 5.25 -26.82 -8.73
N GLU A 75 4.39 -27.13 -9.69
CA GLU A 75 3.98 -28.50 -9.97
C GLU A 75 5.23 -29.37 -9.80
N SER A 76 5.16 -30.32 -8.87
CA SER A 76 6.25 -31.22 -8.55
C SER A 76 6.56 -32.06 -9.79
N VAL A 77 7.52 -31.62 -10.59
CA VAL A 77 8.17 -32.48 -11.57
C VAL A 77 8.92 -33.53 -10.75
N PRO A 78 8.68 -34.84 -10.96
CA PRO A 78 9.44 -35.86 -10.27
C PRO A 78 10.90 -35.72 -10.69
N VAL A 79 11.77 -35.43 -9.72
CA VAL A 79 13.22 -35.52 -9.91
C VAL A 79 13.52 -37.01 -10.15
N PRO A 80 14.12 -37.40 -11.30
CA PRO A 80 14.58 -38.77 -11.46
C PRO A 80 15.64 -39.06 -10.40
N LEU A 81 15.52 -40.20 -9.71
CA LEU A 81 16.54 -40.65 -8.77
C LEU A 81 17.90 -40.69 -9.51
N PRO A 82 18.96 -40.07 -8.99
CA PRO A 82 20.29 -40.28 -9.53
C PRO A 82 20.70 -41.74 -9.29
N GLU A 83 21.10 -42.40 -10.38
CA GLU A 83 21.74 -43.72 -10.37
C GLU A 83 23.04 -43.63 -9.54
N PRO A 84 23.37 -44.64 -8.72
CA PRO A 84 24.60 -44.60 -7.93
C PRO A 84 25.82 -44.68 -8.85
N GLU A 85 26.54 -43.58 -9.00
CA GLU A 85 27.86 -43.58 -9.64
C GLU A 85 28.85 -44.45 -8.84
N PRO A 86 29.68 -45.26 -9.52
CA PRO A 86 30.66 -46.11 -8.87
C PRO A 86 31.80 -45.28 -8.24
N SER A 87 32.17 -45.67 -7.02
CA SER A 87 33.20 -45.06 -6.17
C SER A 87 34.52 -44.79 -6.92
N PRO A 88 35.09 -43.57 -6.86
CA PRO A 88 36.44 -43.33 -7.35
C PRO A 88 37.50 -43.85 -6.36
N SER A 89 38.48 -44.56 -6.91
CA SER A 89 39.71 -45.02 -6.23
C SER A 89 40.54 -43.82 -5.74
N PRO A 90 41.31 -43.92 -4.63
CA PRO A 90 41.96 -42.77 -4.02
C PRO A 90 43.09 -42.18 -4.88
N ALA A 91 43.02 -40.87 -5.12
CA ALA A 91 44.07 -40.09 -5.76
C ALA A 91 45.27 -39.86 -4.79
N PRO A 92 46.50 -39.69 -5.31
CA PRO A 92 47.70 -39.42 -4.51
C PRO A 92 47.63 -38.06 -3.80
N PRO A 93 48.40 -37.87 -2.71
CA PRO A 93 48.30 -36.67 -1.88
C PRO A 93 48.72 -35.40 -2.65
N PRO A 94 48.05 -34.26 -2.38
CA PRO A 94 48.32 -33.01 -3.08
C PRO A 94 49.71 -32.44 -2.72
N PRO A 95 50.41 -31.80 -3.66
CA PRO A 95 51.62 -31.04 -3.36
C PRO A 95 51.29 -29.81 -2.49
N ALA A 96 52.27 -29.41 -1.68
CA ALA A 96 52.15 -28.35 -0.68
C ALA A 96 51.61 -27.01 -1.24
N PRO A 97 50.84 -26.24 -0.46
CA PRO A 97 50.25 -24.99 -0.93
C PRO A 97 51.32 -23.90 -1.12
N LEU A 98 51.29 -23.27 -2.29
CA LEU A 98 52.01 -22.02 -2.56
C LEU A 98 51.37 -20.85 -1.80
N PRO A 99 52.11 -19.78 -1.47
CA PRO A 99 51.57 -18.63 -0.74
C PRO A 99 50.50 -17.93 -1.58
N VAL A 100 49.25 -17.97 -1.08
CA VAL A 100 48.13 -17.22 -1.65
C VAL A 100 48.27 -15.77 -1.22
N THR A 101 48.74 -14.91 -2.14
CA THR A 101 48.50 -13.46 -2.04
C THR A 101 47.01 -13.21 -2.21
N ALA A 102 46.32 -12.94 -1.11
CA ALA A 102 44.92 -12.55 -1.14
C ALA A 102 44.81 -11.10 -1.65
N GLU A 103 44.58 -10.93 -2.95
CA GLU A 103 43.98 -9.70 -3.46
C GLU A 103 42.52 -9.68 -3.00
N VAL A 104 42.22 -8.78 -2.06
CA VAL A 104 40.86 -8.51 -1.63
C VAL A 104 40.18 -7.71 -2.74
N GLU A 105 39.51 -8.42 -3.64
CA GLU A 105 38.56 -7.79 -4.55
C GLU A 105 37.37 -7.30 -3.72
N ILE A 106 37.30 -5.98 -3.55
CA ILE A 106 36.18 -5.33 -2.88
C ILE A 106 34.95 -5.50 -3.79
N ALA A 107 34.17 -6.55 -3.54
CA ALA A 107 32.91 -6.77 -4.22
C ALA A 107 32.03 -5.52 -4.05
N ALA A 108 31.68 -4.89 -5.16
CA ALA A 108 30.77 -3.75 -5.17
C ALA A 108 29.46 -4.16 -4.48
N LEU A 109 29.01 -3.35 -3.51
CA LEU A 109 27.73 -3.54 -2.85
C LEU A 109 26.62 -3.68 -3.92
N PRO A 110 25.67 -4.62 -3.75
CA PRO A 110 24.57 -4.74 -4.69
C PRO A 110 23.87 -3.37 -4.82
N PRO A 111 23.50 -2.95 -6.04
CA PRO A 111 22.82 -1.68 -6.24
C PRO A 111 21.59 -1.65 -5.34
N MET A 112 21.49 -0.63 -4.48
CA MET A 112 20.33 -0.49 -3.60
C MET A 112 19.05 -0.56 -4.46
N PRO A 113 18.02 -1.32 -4.02
CA PRO A 113 16.78 -1.41 -4.77
C PRO A 113 16.25 0.01 -4.97
N ARG A 114 16.06 0.40 -6.24
CA ARG A 114 15.49 1.71 -6.56
C ARG A 114 14.13 1.80 -5.85
N PRO A 115 13.81 2.93 -5.21
CA PRO A 115 12.48 3.13 -4.64
C PRO A 115 11.45 2.86 -5.75
N VAL A 116 10.57 1.89 -5.52
CA VAL A 116 9.46 1.65 -6.45
C VAL A 116 8.56 2.88 -6.35
N GLU A 117 8.60 3.74 -7.36
CA GLU A 117 7.78 4.95 -7.41
C GLU A 117 6.30 4.56 -7.41
N ARG A 118 5.67 4.74 -6.24
CA ARG A 118 4.24 4.49 -6.09
C ARG A 118 3.49 5.59 -6.81
N ARG A 119 2.67 5.21 -7.79
CA ARG A 119 1.75 6.12 -8.48
C ARG A 119 0.36 6.01 -7.87
N PHE A 120 -0.44 7.06 -8.02
CA PHE A 120 -1.75 7.21 -7.42
C PHE A 120 -2.77 7.66 -8.47
N LEU A 121 -3.91 7.00 -8.49
CA LEU A 121 -5.09 7.44 -9.25
C LEU A 121 -5.90 8.39 -8.38
N VAL A 122 -6.36 9.49 -8.97
CA VAL A 122 -7.40 10.32 -8.37
C VAL A 122 -8.74 9.82 -8.89
N VAL A 123 -9.63 9.41 -7.99
CA VAL A 123 -11.00 9.00 -8.32
C VAL A 123 -11.92 10.18 -8.06
N ALA A 124 -12.50 10.72 -9.13
CA ALA A 124 -13.41 11.87 -9.10
C ALA A 124 -14.89 11.46 -8.95
N GLY A 125 -15.17 10.18 -8.74
CA GLY A 125 -16.52 9.69 -8.46
C GLY A 125 -16.68 8.20 -8.77
N SER A 126 -17.71 7.59 -8.19
CA SER A 126 -18.08 6.19 -8.43
C SER A 126 -19.58 6.08 -8.65
N PHE A 127 -19.97 5.55 -9.79
CA PHE A 127 -21.34 5.54 -10.26
C PHE A 127 -21.83 4.12 -10.47
N SER A 128 -23.12 3.88 -10.21
CA SER A 128 -23.75 2.58 -10.50
C SER A 128 -24.11 2.41 -11.97
N LYS A 129 -24.20 3.51 -12.74
CA LYS A 129 -24.55 3.53 -14.16
C LYS A 129 -23.48 4.23 -14.98
N ARG A 130 -23.03 3.62 -16.09
CA ARG A 130 -22.00 4.21 -16.98
C ARG A 130 -22.36 5.60 -17.48
N GLY A 131 -23.62 5.84 -17.88
CA GLY A 131 -24.06 7.15 -18.35
C GLY A 131 -23.97 8.27 -17.31
N GLN A 132 -24.04 7.97 -16.00
CA GLN A 132 -23.81 8.98 -14.96
C GLN A 132 -22.32 9.36 -14.88
N ALA A 133 -21.43 8.36 -15.01
CA ALA A 133 -19.99 8.60 -15.05
C ALA A 133 -19.58 9.42 -16.29
N GLU A 134 -20.20 9.15 -17.44
CA GLU A 134 -19.98 9.92 -18.68
C GLU A 134 -20.49 11.36 -18.56
N ALA A 135 -21.68 11.55 -18.01
CA ALA A 135 -22.22 12.88 -17.74
C ALA A 135 -21.34 13.67 -16.77
N GLN A 136 -20.78 13.03 -15.74
CA GLN A 136 -19.84 13.67 -14.83
C GLN A 136 -18.52 14.00 -15.54
N ARG A 137 -17.96 13.08 -16.33
CA ARG A 137 -16.73 13.30 -17.11
C ARG A 137 -16.84 14.53 -18.01
N ALA A 138 -17.96 14.69 -18.70
CA ALA A 138 -18.21 15.83 -19.56
C ALA A 138 -18.24 17.17 -18.80
N ARG A 139 -18.72 17.18 -17.54
CA ARG A 139 -18.75 18.37 -16.68
C ARG A 139 -17.42 18.67 -15.99
N LEU A 140 -16.61 17.64 -15.78
CA LEU A 140 -15.38 17.72 -14.99
C LEU A 140 -14.33 18.62 -15.63
N GLY A 141 -14.34 18.77 -16.97
CA GLY A 141 -13.35 19.60 -17.69
C GLY A 141 -11.96 18.97 -17.78
N HIS A 142 -11.84 17.68 -17.45
CA HIS A 142 -10.60 16.91 -17.51
C HIS A 142 -10.68 15.89 -18.67
N PRO A 143 -10.23 16.23 -19.88
CA PRO A 143 -10.32 15.33 -21.05
C PRO A 143 -9.53 14.03 -20.86
N GLU A 144 -8.47 14.07 -20.06
CA GLU A 144 -7.62 12.94 -19.69
C GLU A 144 -8.28 11.97 -18.70
N ALA A 145 -9.41 12.36 -18.08
CA ALA A 145 -10.13 11.48 -17.18
C ALA A 145 -10.73 10.30 -17.95
N ASP A 146 -10.72 9.12 -17.35
CA ASP A 146 -11.20 7.89 -17.95
C ASP A 146 -12.22 7.20 -17.03
N ILE A 147 -13.04 6.32 -17.60
CA ILE A 147 -14.06 5.56 -16.85
C ILE A 147 -13.60 4.11 -16.76
N VAL A 148 -13.26 3.69 -15.54
CA VAL A 148 -12.85 2.32 -15.25
C VAL A 148 -14.00 1.58 -14.57
N THR A 149 -14.32 0.40 -15.07
CA THR A 149 -15.27 -0.50 -14.42
C THR A 149 -14.57 -1.30 -13.33
N ALA A 150 -15.18 -1.40 -12.15
CA ALA A 150 -14.70 -2.21 -11.04
C ALA A 150 -15.85 -2.97 -10.38
N ASP A 151 -15.56 -4.14 -9.82
CA ASP A 151 -16.49 -4.86 -8.96
C ASP A 151 -16.15 -4.58 -7.50
N VAL A 152 -17.13 -4.06 -6.76
CA VAL A 152 -17.00 -3.75 -5.33
C VAL A 152 -18.14 -4.44 -4.60
N GLN A 153 -17.79 -5.41 -3.76
CA GLN A 153 -18.77 -6.20 -2.99
C GLN A 153 -19.83 -6.87 -3.89
N GLY A 154 -19.39 -7.45 -5.01
CA GLY A 154 -20.28 -8.10 -5.97
C GLY A 154 -21.14 -7.14 -6.83
N ARG A 155 -20.93 -5.83 -6.70
CA ARG A 155 -21.63 -4.81 -7.51
C ARG A 155 -20.67 -4.17 -8.50
N ARG A 156 -21.06 -4.16 -9.77
CA ARG A 156 -20.37 -3.41 -10.82
C ARG A 156 -20.56 -1.91 -10.61
N ILE A 157 -19.45 -1.18 -10.60
CA ILE A 157 -19.41 0.28 -10.49
C ILE A 157 -18.52 0.86 -11.59
N HIS A 158 -18.79 2.10 -11.98
CA HIS A 158 -18.04 2.85 -12.97
C HIS A 158 -17.35 4.03 -12.27
N ARG A 159 -16.03 4.00 -12.20
CA ARG A 159 -15.22 5.02 -11.53
C ARG A 159 -14.64 5.98 -12.55
N LEU A 160 -14.86 7.26 -12.34
CA LEU A 160 -14.19 8.31 -13.10
C LEU A 160 -12.83 8.56 -12.46
N VAL A 161 -11.75 8.27 -13.20
CA VAL A 161 -10.37 8.32 -12.69
C VAL A 161 -9.50 9.23 -13.55
N LEU A 162 -8.56 9.93 -12.93
CA LEU A 162 -7.50 10.65 -13.64
C LEU A 162 -6.26 9.74 -13.79
N PRO A 163 -5.37 10.02 -14.76
CA PRO A 163 -4.15 9.25 -14.97
C PRO A 163 -3.32 9.09 -13.68
N PRO A 164 -2.57 7.98 -13.55
CA PRO A 164 -1.77 7.71 -12.36
C PRO A 164 -0.57 8.66 -12.28
N GLU A 165 -0.45 9.39 -11.18
CA GLU A 165 0.61 10.39 -10.94
C GLU A 165 1.44 10.06 -9.69
N ASP A 166 2.57 10.75 -9.50
CA ASP A 166 3.28 10.73 -8.22
C ASP A 166 2.40 11.32 -7.10
N ARG A 167 2.76 11.03 -5.84
CA ARG A 167 1.95 11.42 -4.67
C ARG A 167 1.72 12.94 -4.57
N PRO A 168 2.74 13.81 -4.61
CA PRO A 168 2.54 15.26 -4.62
C PRO A 168 1.57 15.73 -5.71
N THR A 169 1.74 15.26 -6.94
CA THR A 169 0.91 15.65 -8.07
C THR A 169 -0.53 15.16 -7.92
N ALA A 170 -0.73 13.91 -7.49
CA ALA A 170 -2.06 13.36 -7.23
C ALA A 170 -2.80 14.11 -6.11
N LEU A 171 -2.10 14.57 -5.07
CA LEU A 171 -2.69 15.38 -3.99
C LEU A 171 -3.12 16.77 -4.45
N ARG A 172 -2.30 17.45 -5.27
CA ARG A 172 -2.68 18.75 -5.86
C ARG A 172 -3.93 18.59 -6.72
N ARG A 173 -3.93 17.59 -7.59
CA ARG A 173 -5.07 17.29 -8.47
C ARG A 173 -6.33 16.89 -7.69
N LEU A 174 -6.20 16.12 -6.59
CA LEU A 174 -7.32 15.85 -5.70
C LEU A 174 -7.92 17.13 -5.11
N ALA A 175 -7.07 18.07 -4.67
CA ALA A 175 -7.51 19.35 -4.12
C ALA A 175 -8.24 20.20 -5.18
N GLU A 176 -7.72 20.26 -6.41
CA GLU A 176 -8.36 20.92 -7.55
C GLU A 176 -9.76 20.35 -7.84
N ILE A 177 -9.87 19.02 -7.93
CA ILE A 177 -11.14 18.33 -8.19
C ILE A 177 -12.17 18.61 -7.08
N ARG A 178 -11.74 18.62 -5.82
CA ARG A 178 -12.61 18.98 -4.68
C ARG A 178 -13.02 20.44 -4.70
N ALA A 179 -12.11 21.35 -5.05
CA ALA A 179 -12.41 22.77 -5.20
C ALA A 179 -13.40 23.04 -6.36
N ALA A 180 -13.41 22.17 -7.39
CA ALA A 180 -14.38 22.18 -8.48
C ALA A 180 -15.76 21.59 -8.08
N GLY A 181 -15.98 21.26 -6.81
CA GLY A 181 -17.28 20.81 -6.28
C GLY A 181 -17.45 19.29 -6.20
N VAL A 182 -16.43 18.50 -6.54
CA VAL A 182 -16.45 17.04 -6.39
C VAL A 182 -15.95 16.65 -5.00
N GLY A 183 -16.80 16.87 -4.00
CA GLY A 183 -16.45 16.71 -2.58
C GLY A 183 -16.12 15.27 -2.17
N ASP A 184 -16.63 14.29 -2.90
CA ASP A 184 -16.44 12.88 -2.60
C ASP A 184 -15.18 12.28 -3.22
N ALA A 185 -14.32 13.04 -3.92
CA ALA A 185 -13.12 12.51 -4.57
C ALA A 185 -12.08 11.91 -3.60
N TRP A 186 -11.33 10.88 -4.02
CA TRP A 186 -10.32 10.17 -3.21
C TRP A 186 -9.13 9.64 -4.03
N LEU A 187 -8.10 9.12 -3.34
CA LEU A 187 -6.94 8.49 -3.96
C LEU A 187 -7.00 6.97 -3.89
N LEU A 188 -6.46 6.32 -4.92
CA LEU A 188 -6.14 4.89 -4.92
C LEU A 188 -4.69 4.67 -5.33
N THR A 189 -4.00 3.74 -4.68
CA THR A 189 -2.66 3.31 -5.11
C THR A 189 -2.78 2.56 -6.43
N TRP A 190 -2.01 2.99 -7.43
CA TRP A 190 -1.96 2.33 -8.73
C TRP A 190 -1.06 1.10 -8.69
N LYS A 191 -1.57 -0.03 -9.19
CA LYS A 191 -0.85 -1.33 -9.23
C LYS A 191 -0.40 -1.75 -10.64
N GLY A 192 -0.34 -0.81 -11.60
CA GLY A 192 0.18 -1.09 -12.95
C GLY A 192 -0.86 -1.59 -13.97
N ARG A 193 -2.15 -1.66 -13.62
CA ARG A 193 -3.23 -2.02 -14.54
C ARG A 193 -4.42 -1.07 -14.39
N THR A 194 -4.56 -0.14 -15.32
CA THR A 194 -5.86 0.48 -15.63
C THR A 194 -6.46 -0.35 -16.74
N VAL A 195 -7.25 -1.38 -16.38
CA VAL A 195 -7.98 -2.14 -17.39
C VAL A 195 -9.12 -1.24 -17.84
N VAL A 196 -8.93 -0.54 -18.95
CA VAL A 196 -10.01 0.03 -19.76
C VAL A 196 -10.67 -1.15 -20.45
N ALA A 197 -11.49 -1.89 -19.70
CA ALA A 197 -12.35 -2.89 -20.27
C ALA A 197 -13.54 -2.16 -20.90
N ASP A 198 -13.39 -1.73 -22.16
CA ASP A 198 -14.49 -1.92 -23.09
C ASP A 198 -14.65 -3.43 -23.29
N LEU A 199 -15.21 -4.10 -22.28
CA LEU A 199 -15.86 -5.37 -22.53
C LEU A 199 -17.18 -5.00 -23.23
N PRO A 200 -17.47 -5.57 -24.42
CA PRO A 200 -18.80 -5.46 -24.98
C PRO A 200 -19.80 -5.89 -23.92
N GLY A 201 -20.88 -5.13 -23.80
CA GLY A 201 -21.99 -5.44 -22.91
C GLY A 201 -22.40 -6.90 -23.08
N ASP A 202 -22.79 -7.51 -21.97
CA ASP A 202 -23.57 -8.75 -21.92
C ASP A 202 -22.84 -10.09 -21.88
N ALA A 203 -21.55 -10.18 -21.52
CA ALA A 203 -21.03 -11.46 -21.05
C ALA A 203 -21.43 -11.70 -19.57
N PRO A 204 -22.29 -12.70 -19.26
CA PRO A 204 -22.50 -13.10 -17.88
C PRO A 204 -21.21 -13.70 -17.34
N TYR A 205 -20.80 -13.29 -16.14
CA TYR A 205 -19.72 -13.99 -15.44
C TYR A 205 -20.14 -15.44 -15.17
N PRO A 206 -19.27 -16.44 -15.41
CA PRO A 206 -19.55 -17.79 -14.96
C PRO A 206 -19.61 -17.79 -13.43
N SER A 207 -20.75 -18.21 -12.89
CA SER A 207 -20.94 -18.46 -11.47
C SER A 207 -19.83 -19.41 -10.98
N LEU A 208 -19.09 -19.01 -9.93
CA LEU A 208 -18.19 -19.93 -9.24
C LEU A 208 -19.01 -21.09 -8.65
N PRO A 209 -18.54 -22.35 -8.79
CA PRO A 209 -19.23 -23.47 -8.16
C PRO A 209 -19.14 -23.34 -6.64
N ASP A 210 -20.30 -23.47 -5.97
CA ASP A 210 -20.40 -23.66 -4.53
C ASP A 210 -19.53 -24.85 -4.12
N GLN A 211 -18.51 -24.59 -3.31
CA GLN A 211 -17.72 -25.62 -2.67
C GLN A 211 -18.46 -26.03 -1.40
N MET A 212 -18.90 -27.29 -1.37
CA MET A 212 -19.52 -27.98 -0.23
C MET A 212 -18.50 -28.26 0.88
#